data_AF-A0A7K2M975-F1
#
_entry.id   AF-A0A7K2M975-F1
#
_cell.length_a   1.000
_cell.length_b   1.000
_cell.length_c   1.000
_cell.angle_alpha   90.00
_cell.angle_beta   90.00
_cell.angle_gamma   90.00
#
_symmetry.space_group_name_H-M   'P 1'
#
loop_
_entity.id
_entity.type
_entity.pdbx_description
1 polymer ?
#
loop_
_entity_poly.entity_id
_entity_poly.type
_entity_poly.pdbx_seq_one_letter_code
_entity_poly.pdbx_strand_id
1 'polypeptide(L)'
;WGRRAYKDASARRTIGILWDVGTFWPRAAHPFAPPCYAERAVPDLTWRMATWTGATGGRLVLSGHSQGSVLAAAAVWQLPAAVRRRVALLTYGCPLERLYGRWFPAHFGPAALTALHRDADCWRNLYRLTDPIGGPVRVPGGHAPDTGPAPGADPCDDVDRAPLKDPLAYGRTPAHPLPAPILGHSDYRADPAFAEERARLLARLRPDLPAPRPATGEEADADGSDAQGSAGRSSG
;
A
#
# COMPACT_ATOMS: atom_id res chain seq x y z
N TRP A 1 12.30 -31.93 42.35
CA TRP A 1 12.68 -32.02 40.93
C TRP A 1 11.56 -31.38 40.10
N GLY A 2 11.60 -30.16 39.58
CA GLY A 2 12.72 -29.28 39.27
C GLY A 2 12.57 -28.69 37.86
N ARG A 3 11.82 -27.59 37.72
CA ARG A 3 12.05 -26.47 36.78
C ARG A 3 12.59 -26.80 35.37
N ARG A 4 11.80 -27.34 34.42
CA ARG A 4 12.24 -27.34 33.00
C ARG A 4 11.19 -27.39 31.88
N ALA A 5 9.96 -26.94 32.10
CA ALA A 5 8.97 -26.82 31.02
C ALA A 5 8.51 -25.36 30.76
N TYR A 6 9.35 -24.37 31.07
CA TYR A 6 9.07 -22.93 30.88
C TYR A 6 9.78 -22.34 29.64
N LYS A 7 10.05 -23.15 28.61
CA LYS A 7 10.78 -22.72 27.42
C LYS A 7 10.06 -23.11 26.14
N ASP A 8 8.94 -22.45 25.91
CA ASP A 8 8.38 -22.40 24.55
C ASP A 8 8.29 -20.94 24.11
N ALA A 9 9.26 -20.53 23.29
CA ALA A 9 9.30 -19.19 22.70
C ALA A 9 8.11 -18.96 21.75
N SER A 10 7.55 -20.04 21.21
CA SER A 10 6.37 -20.03 20.36
C SER A 10 5.10 -19.66 21.14
N ALA A 11 4.89 -20.27 22.32
CA ALA A 11 3.75 -19.97 23.18
C ALA A 11 3.74 -18.52 23.69
N ARG A 12 4.91 -17.97 24.02
CA ARG A 12 5.05 -16.54 24.41
C ARG A 12 4.80 -15.58 23.25
N ARG A 13 5.18 -15.95 22.02
CA ARG A 13 4.96 -15.13 20.83
C ARG A 13 3.47 -15.08 20.46
N THR A 14 2.75 -16.20 20.58
CA THR A 14 1.30 -16.26 20.37
C THR A 14 0.51 -15.51 21.46
N ILE A 15 0.90 -15.66 22.73
CA ILE A 15 0.31 -14.88 23.84
C ILE A 15 0.63 -13.38 23.68
N GLY A 16 1.83 -13.03 23.20
CA GLY A 16 2.21 -11.65 22.89
C GLY A 16 1.40 -11.04 21.76
N ILE A 17 1.10 -11.81 20.70
CA ILE A 17 0.21 -11.38 19.60
C ILE A 17 -1.22 -11.20 20.11
N LEU A 18 -1.72 -12.12 20.95
CA LEU A 18 -3.04 -11.99 21.57
C LEU A 18 -3.12 -10.76 22.52
N TRP A 19 -2.03 -10.45 23.21
CA TRP A 19 -1.90 -9.27 24.06
C TRP A 19 -1.77 -7.96 23.26
N ASP A 20 -1.07 -7.97 22.12
CA ASP A 20 -1.01 -6.86 21.16
C ASP A 20 -2.37 -6.61 20.47
N VAL A 21 -3.16 -7.67 20.27
CA VAL A 21 -4.54 -7.60 19.78
C VAL A 21 -5.48 -7.03 20.85
N GLY A 22 -5.32 -7.43 22.12
CA GLY A 22 -6.10 -6.89 23.24
C GLY A 22 -5.79 -5.42 23.56
N THR A 23 -4.53 -5.01 23.42
CA THR A 23 -4.08 -3.61 23.64
C THR A 23 -4.33 -2.69 22.45
N PHE A 24 -4.89 -3.19 21.34
CA PHE A 24 -5.38 -2.33 20.25
C PHE A 24 -6.66 -1.57 20.64
N TRP A 25 -7.45 -2.07 21.60
CA TRP A 25 -8.74 -1.49 21.98
C TRP A 25 -8.61 -0.42 23.08
N PRO A 26 -9.49 0.61 23.10
CA PRO A 26 -9.47 1.64 24.14
C PRO A 26 -9.67 1.04 25.54
N ARG A 27 -9.16 1.73 26.56
CA ARG A 27 -9.23 1.34 27.99
C ARG A 27 -10.63 0.97 28.53
N ALA A 28 -11.71 1.27 27.81
CA ALA A 28 -13.08 0.89 28.19
C ALA A 28 -13.34 -0.63 28.17
N ALA A 29 -12.48 -1.42 27.51
CA ALA A 29 -12.67 -2.86 27.36
C ALA A 29 -11.84 -3.73 28.34
N HIS A 30 -10.80 -3.20 29.03
CA HIS A 30 -10.07 -3.95 30.06
C HIS A 30 -9.21 -3.07 31.01
N PRO A 31 -9.38 -3.15 32.34
CA PRO A 31 -8.75 -2.24 33.33
C PRO A 31 -7.25 -2.43 33.60
N PHE A 32 -6.56 -3.36 32.91
CA PHE A 32 -5.13 -3.66 33.11
C PHE A 32 -4.26 -3.58 31.84
N ALA A 33 -4.76 -2.98 30.76
CA ALA A 33 -3.96 -2.81 29.54
C ALA A 33 -2.93 -1.66 29.71
N PRO A 34 -1.63 -1.88 29.41
CA PRO A 34 -0.64 -0.80 29.32
C PRO A 34 -1.05 0.22 28.24
N PRO A 35 -0.56 1.48 28.30
CA PRO A 35 -0.98 2.57 27.40
C PRO A 35 -0.83 2.14 25.94
N CYS A 36 -1.95 2.15 25.21
CA CYS A 36 -2.10 1.46 23.95
C CYS A 36 -1.48 2.23 22.78
N TYR A 37 -0.85 1.49 21.86
CA TYR A 37 -0.33 2.06 20.62
C TYR A 37 -1.44 2.71 19.78
N ALA A 38 -2.68 2.22 19.84
CA ALA A 38 -3.78 2.72 19.04
C ALA A 38 -4.30 4.10 19.48
N GLU A 39 -4.38 4.40 20.79
CA GLU A 39 -4.90 5.69 21.30
C GLU A 39 -4.01 6.88 20.95
N ARG A 40 -2.72 6.64 20.65
CA ARG A 40 -1.79 7.70 20.24
C ARG A 40 -1.34 7.60 18.80
N ALA A 41 -0.92 6.41 18.34
CA ALA A 41 -0.34 6.29 17.01
C ALA A 41 -1.36 6.48 15.89
N VAL A 42 -2.62 6.05 16.07
CA VAL A 42 -3.65 6.21 15.03
C VAL A 42 -4.06 7.68 14.87
N PRO A 43 -4.39 8.44 15.94
CA PRO A 43 -4.63 9.87 15.83
C PRO A 43 -3.43 10.64 15.29
N ASP A 44 -2.21 10.36 15.77
CA ASP A 44 -0.99 11.05 15.32
C ASP A 44 -0.72 10.78 13.83
N LEU A 45 -0.90 9.54 13.37
CA LEU A 45 -0.72 9.17 11.96
C LEU A 45 -1.79 9.84 11.09
N THR A 46 -3.05 9.82 11.53
CA THR A 46 -4.17 10.47 10.84
C THR A 46 -3.95 11.97 10.73
N TRP A 47 -3.60 12.63 11.84
CA TRP A 47 -3.31 14.06 11.87
C TRP A 47 -2.16 14.40 10.94
N ARG A 48 -1.04 13.67 11.01
CA ARG A 48 0.12 13.90 10.15
C ARG A 48 -0.22 13.76 8.67
N MET A 49 -0.97 12.72 8.30
CA MET A 49 -1.40 12.51 6.91
C MET A 49 -2.34 13.63 6.44
N ALA A 50 -3.34 14.00 7.25
CA ALA A 50 -4.30 15.04 6.90
C ALA A 50 -3.65 16.43 6.81
N THR A 51 -2.82 16.81 7.78
CA THR A 51 -2.12 18.10 7.79
C THR A 51 -1.12 18.19 6.65
N TRP A 52 -0.35 17.14 6.37
CA TRP A 52 0.63 17.15 5.29
C TRP A 52 -0.05 17.22 3.92
N THR A 53 -1.10 16.42 3.68
CA THR A 53 -1.84 16.46 2.41
C THR A 53 -2.60 17.77 2.23
N GLY A 54 -3.14 18.36 3.30
CA GLY A 54 -3.78 19.67 3.28
C GLY A 54 -2.79 20.81 2.98
N ALA A 55 -1.61 20.78 3.59
CA ALA A 55 -0.60 21.82 3.40
C ALA A 55 0.10 21.75 2.04
N THR A 56 0.31 20.55 1.50
CA THR A 56 1.11 20.35 0.27
C THR A 56 0.26 20.07 -0.97
N GLY A 57 -1.01 19.69 -0.80
CA GLY A 57 -1.79 19.07 -1.88
C GLY A 57 -1.22 17.72 -2.34
N GLY A 58 -0.24 17.17 -1.62
CA GLY A 58 0.48 15.97 -1.99
C GLY A 58 -0.34 14.70 -1.83
N ARG A 59 0.25 13.61 -2.34
CA ARG A 59 -0.24 12.24 -2.20
C ARG A 59 0.86 11.39 -1.57
N LEU A 60 0.50 10.34 -0.83
CA LEU A 60 1.46 9.53 -0.08
C LEU A 60 1.17 8.03 -0.15
N VAL A 61 2.22 7.22 -0.02
CA VAL A 61 2.12 5.78 0.20
C VAL A 61 2.33 5.49 1.69
N LEU A 62 1.34 4.87 2.33
CA LEU A 62 1.43 4.37 3.68
C LEU A 62 1.79 2.89 3.66
N SER A 63 2.92 2.51 4.27
CA SER A 63 3.36 1.12 4.32
C SER A 63 3.25 0.54 5.72
N GLY A 64 2.58 -0.60 5.88
CA GLY A 64 2.38 -1.28 7.15
C GLY A 64 2.90 -2.72 7.13
N HIS A 65 3.69 -3.11 8.14
CA HIS A 65 4.09 -4.50 8.38
C HIS A 65 3.34 -5.02 9.59
N SER A 66 2.78 -6.24 9.53
CA SER A 66 2.24 -6.90 10.72
C SER A 66 1.22 -5.99 11.44
N GLN A 67 1.46 -5.67 12.71
CA GLN A 67 0.67 -4.70 13.49
C GLN A 67 0.57 -3.32 12.85
N GLY A 68 1.62 -2.87 12.16
CA GLY A 68 1.61 -1.62 11.39
C GLY A 68 0.56 -1.61 10.28
N SER A 69 0.19 -2.77 9.72
CA SER A 69 -0.91 -2.87 8.75
C SER A 69 -2.26 -2.57 9.39
N VAL A 70 -2.46 -2.99 10.64
CA VAL A 70 -3.68 -2.74 11.42
C VAL A 70 -3.80 -1.25 11.76
N LEU A 71 -2.71 -0.66 12.25
CA LEU A 71 -2.64 0.78 12.54
C LEU A 71 -2.84 1.62 11.27
N ALA A 72 -2.26 1.19 10.15
CA ALA A 72 -2.41 1.87 8.87
C ALA A 72 -3.87 1.84 8.38
N ALA A 73 -4.53 0.68 8.43
CA ALA A 73 -5.95 0.56 8.09
C ALA A 73 -6.82 1.45 8.99
N ALA A 74 -6.60 1.41 10.30
CA ALA A 74 -7.32 2.24 11.27
C ALA A 74 -7.12 3.74 11.02
N ALA A 75 -5.90 4.17 10.69
CA ALA A 75 -5.64 5.58 10.40
C ALA A 75 -6.29 6.03 9.09
N VAL A 76 -6.29 5.18 8.05
CA VAL A 76 -6.99 5.49 6.79
C VAL A 76 -8.50 5.61 7.01
N TRP A 77 -9.11 4.77 7.85
CA TRP A 77 -10.52 4.93 8.22
C TRP A 77 -10.83 6.21 8.99
N GLN A 78 -9.87 6.82 9.67
CA GLN A 78 -10.08 8.08 10.39
C GLN A 78 -9.82 9.32 9.52
N LEU A 79 -9.24 9.15 8.33
CA LEU A 79 -9.05 10.26 7.39
C LEU A 79 -10.39 10.76 6.81
N PRO A 80 -10.52 12.07 6.54
CA PRO A 80 -11.59 12.61 5.71
C PRO A 80 -11.59 11.98 4.31
N ALA A 81 -12.76 11.80 3.70
CA ALA A 81 -12.91 11.14 2.40
C ALA A 81 -12.01 11.75 1.29
N ALA A 82 -11.89 13.08 1.26
CA ALA A 82 -11.04 13.80 0.31
C ALA A 82 -9.54 13.48 0.47
N VAL A 83 -9.11 13.09 1.67
CA VAL A 83 -7.72 12.70 1.96
C VAL A 83 -7.50 11.21 1.70
N ARG A 84 -8.48 10.33 1.98
CA ARG A 84 -8.37 8.88 1.71
C ARG A 84 -7.99 8.58 0.26
N ARG A 85 -8.59 9.30 -0.69
CA ARG A 85 -8.31 9.20 -2.13
C ARG A 85 -6.94 9.72 -2.57
N ARG A 86 -6.14 10.25 -1.65
CA ARG A 86 -4.75 10.70 -1.87
C ARG A 86 -3.73 9.78 -1.21
N VAL A 87 -4.19 8.70 -0.58
CA VAL A 87 -3.38 7.74 0.14
C VAL A 87 -3.45 6.40 -0.58
N ALA A 88 -2.29 5.86 -0.93
CA ALA A 88 -2.15 4.46 -1.33
C ALA A 88 -1.61 3.64 -0.16
N LEU A 89 -2.07 2.41 0.00
CA LEU A 89 -1.73 1.53 1.11
C LEU A 89 -0.91 0.33 0.62
N LEU A 90 0.20 0.05 1.29
CA LEU A 90 1.04 -1.13 1.06
C LEU A 90 1.17 -1.94 2.36
N THR A 91 0.44 -3.04 2.48
CA THR A 91 0.50 -3.92 3.64
C THR A 91 1.35 -5.16 3.35
N TYR A 92 1.99 -5.70 4.37
CA TYR A 92 2.77 -6.94 4.25
C TYR A 92 2.88 -7.67 5.58
N GLY A 93 2.92 -9.01 5.53
CA GLY A 93 2.74 -9.84 6.72
C GLY A 93 1.43 -9.49 7.44
N CYS A 94 0.37 -9.22 6.69
CA CYS A 94 -0.83 -8.55 7.20
C CYS A 94 -1.77 -9.51 7.97
N PRO A 95 -2.07 -9.27 9.26
CA PRO A 95 -2.95 -10.14 10.06
C PRO A 95 -4.44 -9.73 9.98
N LEU A 96 -4.81 -8.79 9.11
CA LEU A 96 -6.13 -8.17 9.10
C LEU A 96 -7.26 -9.18 8.90
N GLU A 97 -7.20 -10.01 7.87
CA GLU A 97 -8.22 -11.05 7.65
C GLU A 97 -8.04 -12.22 8.63
N ARG A 98 -6.81 -12.75 8.69
CA ARG A 98 -6.51 -14.02 9.35
C ARG A 98 -6.70 -13.99 10.87
N LEU A 99 -6.40 -12.87 11.52
CA LEU A 99 -6.53 -12.71 12.97
C LEU A 99 -7.63 -11.71 13.28
N TYR A 100 -7.47 -10.45 12.88
CA TYR A 100 -8.36 -9.38 13.32
C TYR A 100 -9.80 -9.56 12.81
N GLY A 101 -10.00 -9.99 11.57
CA GLY A 101 -11.32 -10.24 11.01
C GLY A 101 -12.04 -11.40 11.67
N ARG A 102 -11.31 -12.37 12.21
CA ARG A 102 -11.90 -13.51 12.95
C ARG A 102 -12.30 -13.15 14.37
N TRP A 103 -11.49 -12.37 15.07
CA TRP A 103 -11.73 -12.01 16.48
C TRP A 103 -12.56 -10.73 16.65
N PHE A 104 -12.52 -9.82 15.67
CA PHE A 104 -13.21 -8.52 15.67
C PHE A 104 -13.90 -8.23 14.33
N PRO A 105 -14.82 -9.11 13.87
CA PRO A 105 -15.46 -8.99 12.56
C PRO A 105 -16.27 -7.70 12.37
N ALA A 106 -16.75 -7.08 13.45
CA ALA A 106 -17.46 -5.80 13.38
C ALA A 106 -16.58 -4.65 12.87
N HIS A 107 -15.25 -4.75 13.03
CA HIS A 107 -14.30 -3.69 12.70
C HIS A 107 -13.37 -4.07 11.55
N PHE A 108 -12.98 -5.34 11.47
CA PHE A 108 -12.05 -5.86 10.46
C PHE A 108 -12.67 -6.97 9.60
N GLY A 109 -14.01 -7.07 9.59
CA GLY A 109 -14.71 -8.03 8.75
C GLY A 109 -14.68 -7.65 7.27
N PRO A 110 -15.17 -8.56 6.40
CA PRO A 110 -15.13 -8.39 4.95
C PRO A 110 -15.71 -7.06 4.46
N ALA A 111 -16.82 -6.61 5.05
CA ALA A 111 -17.45 -5.34 4.69
C ALA A 111 -16.55 -4.13 4.97
N ALA A 112 -15.89 -4.09 6.14
CA ALA A 112 -15.00 -3.00 6.53
C ALA A 112 -13.73 -2.95 5.66
N LEU A 113 -13.15 -4.12 5.36
CA LEU A 113 -11.98 -4.23 4.48
C LEU A 113 -12.32 -3.89 3.03
N THR A 114 -13.52 -4.26 2.56
CA THR A 114 -14.02 -3.88 1.23
C THR A 114 -14.24 -2.36 1.13
N ALA A 115 -14.79 -1.74 2.19
CA ALA A 115 -14.91 -0.29 2.26
C ALA A 115 -13.53 0.40 2.24
N LEU A 116 -12.54 -0.13 2.95
CA LEU A 116 -11.16 0.39 2.92
C LEU A 116 -10.58 0.37 1.51
N HIS A 117 -10.71 -0.75 0.81
CA HIS A 117 -10.25 -0.91 -0.57
C HIS A 117 -10.90 0.10 -1.52
N ARG A 118 -12.20 0.34 -1.38
CA ARG A 118 -12.94 1.31 -2.20
C ARG A 118 -12.53 2.76 -1.91
N ASP A 119 -12.28 3.08 -0.64
CA ASP A 119 -12.07 4.46 -0.20
C ASP A 119 -10.64 4.95 -0.38
N ALA A 120 -9.64 4.05 -0.34
CA ALA A 120 -8.26 4.37 -0.64
C ALA A 120 -8.06 4.65 -2.16
N ASP A 121 -6.95 5.29 -2.54
CA ASP A 121 -6.59 5.41 -3.97
C ASP A 121 -6.24 4.04 -4.56
N CYS A 122 -5.43 3.29 -3.82
CA CYS A 122 -5.03 1.93 -4.14
C CYS A 122 -4.56 1.22 -2.88
N TRP A 123 -4.82 -0.09 -2.78
CA TRP A 123 -4.31 -0.91 -1.69
C TRP A 123 -3.71 -2.21 -2.25
N ARG A 124 -2.45 -2.49 -1.90
CA ARG A 124 -1.75 -3.73 -2.22
C ARG A 124 -1.23 -4.42 -0.97
N ASN A 125 -1.33 -5.75 -0.95
CA ASN A 125 -0.90 -6.61 0.14
C ASN A 125 0.09 -7.67 -0.36
N LEU A 126 1.23 -7.78 0.34
CA LEU A 126 2.24 -8.81 0.10
C LEU A 126 2.20 -9.85 1.22
N TYR A 127 2.12 -11.13 0.85
CA TYR A 127 2.10 -12.21 1.81
C TYR A 127 2.92 -13.40 1.33
N ARG A 128 3.31 -14.26 2.29
CA ARG A 128 3.96 -15.54 2.04
C ARG A 128 3.02 -16.62 2.56
N LEU A 129 2.94 -17.76 1.89
CA LEU A 129 2.13 -18.89 2.38
C LEU A 129 2.70 -19.52 3.67
N THR A 130 4.00 -19.34 3.88
CA THR A 130 4.77 -19.76 5.05
C THR A 130 4.66 -18.80 6.23
N ASP A 131 4.06 -17.62 6.08
CA ASP A 131 3.87 -16.67 7.18
C ASP A 131 2.75 -17.18 8.11
N PRO A 132 3.04 -17.49 9.39
CA PRO A 132 2.03 -17.99 10.33
C PRO A 132 1.07 -16.89 10.81
N ILE A 133 1.44 -15.62 10.67
CA ILE A 133 0.69 -14.46 11.19
C ILE A 133 -0.03 -13.77 10.03
N GLY A 134 0.74 -13.37 9.01
CA GLY A 134 0.25 -12.64 7.86
C GLY A 134 -0.36 -13.53 6.78
N GLY A 135 -1.26 -12.96 5.98
CA GLY A 135 -1.91 -13.70 4.90
C GLY A 135 -2.56 -12.81 3.86
N PRO A 136 -3.29 -13.41 2.90
CA PRO A 136 -4.15 -12.64 2.01
C PRO A 136 -5.24 -11.93 2.81
N VAL A 137 -5.61 -10.73 2.39
CA VAL A 137 -6.72 -9.96 2.99
C VAL A 137 -8.07 -10.46 2.49
N ARG A 138 -8.11 -11.06 1.30
CA ARG A 138 -9.32 -11.65 0.68
C ARG A 138 -10.45 -10.64 0.54
N VAL A 139 -10.11 -9.39 0.26
CA VAL A 139 -11.11 -8.44 -0.24
C VAL A 139 -11.47 -8.90 -1.65
N PRO A 140 -12.74 -9.13 -1.97
CA PRO A 140 -13.13 -9.43 -3.34
C PRO A 140 -12.70 -8.25 -4.22
N GLY A 141 -11.64 -8.45 -4.99
CA GLY A 141 -11.44 -7.66 -6.20
C GLY A 141 -12.59 -7.96 -7.15
N GLY A 142 -12.89 -7.10 -8.11
CA GLY A 142 -13.98 -7.31 -9.08
C GLY A 142 -13.86 -8.55 -9.97
N HIS A 143 -12.99 -9.52 -9.64
CA HIS A 143 -12.64 -10.70 -10.42
C HIS A 143 -12.72 -11.96 -9.54
N ALA A 144 -13.19 -13.06 -10.14
CA ALA A 144 -13.18 -14.36 -9.47
C ALA A 144 -11.74 -14.82 -9.17
N PRO A 145 -11.48 -15.47 -8.02
CA PRO A 145 -10.14 -15.87 -7.57
C PRO A 145 -9.39 -16.80 -8.55
N ASP A 146 -10.09 -17.37 -9.53
CA ASP A 146 -9.62 -18.48 -10.35
C ASP A 146 -9.22 -18.05 -11.78
N THR A 147 -9.56 -16.84 -12.21
CA THR A 147 -9.32 -16.36 -13.59
C THR A 147 -8.10 -15.47 -13.76
N GLY A 148 -7.41 -15.12 -12.66
CA GLY A 148 -6.36 -14.10 -12.68
C GLY A 148 -6.90 -12.71 -13.08
N PRO A 149 -6.08 -11.65 -12.97
CA PRO A 149 -6.48 -10.33 -13.45
C PRO A 149 -6.65 -10.36 -14.98
N ALA A 150 -7.73 -9.77 -15.48
CA ALA A 150 -7.93 -9.61 -16.92
C ALA A 150 -6.74 -8.83 -17.55
N PRO A 151 -6.37 -9.09 -18.82
CA PRO A 151 -5.38 -8.27 -19.51
C PRO A 151 -5.78 -6.79 -19.47
N GLY A 152 -4.93 -5.95 -18.88
CA GLY A 152 -5.20 -4.52 -18.72
C GLY A 152 -6.02 -4.13 -17.47
N ALA A 153 -6.38 -5.08 -16.60
CA ALA A 153 -6.99 -4.76 -15.31
C ALA A 153 -6.06 -3.90 -14.44
N ASP A 154 -6.64 -3.00 -13.67
CA ASP A 154 -5.88 -2.17 -12.74
C ASP A 154 -5.32 -3.10 -11.65
N PRO A 155 -3.99 -3.14 -11.40
CA PRO A 155 -3.43 -3.93 -10.29
C PRO A 155 -4.05 -3.59 -8.94
N CYS A 156 -4.60 -2.38 -8.80
CA CYS A 156 -5.31 -1.92 -7.62
C CYS A 156 -6.75 -2.46 -7.51
N ASP A 157 -7.28 -3.18 -8.50
CA ASP A 157 -8.57 -3.87 -8.43
C ASP A 157 -8.51 -5.12 -7.54
N ASP A 158 -7.32 -5.68 -7.36
CA ASP A 158 -7.06 -6.73 -6.37
C ASP A 158 -6.29 -6.10 -5.20
N VAL A 159 -6.57 -6.52 -3.98
CA VAL A 159 -5.74 -6.13 -2.82
C VAL A 159 -4.53 -7.05 -2.74
N ASP A 160 -4.70 -8.33 -3.00
CA ASP A 160 -3.69 -9.33 -2.77
C ASP A 160 -2.80 -9.48 -4.01
N ARG A 161 -1.48 -9.40 -3.83
CA ARG A 161 -0.53 -9.85 -4.86
C ARG A 161 -0.46 -11.38 -4.81
N ALA A 162 -0.14 -12.00 -5.95
CA ALA A 162 0.31 -13.39 -5.96
C ALA A 162 1.36 -13.64 -4.85
N PRO A 163 1.25 -14.77 -4.11
CA PRO A 163 2.09 -15.05 -2.96
C PRO A 163 3.58 -14.91 -3.29
N LEU A 164 4.34 -14.29 -2.38
CA LEU A 164 5.79 -14.25 -2.48
C LEU A 164 6.35 -15.66 -2.32
N LYS A 165 7.31 -16.00 -3.18
CA LYS A 165 7.99 -17.29 -3.14
C LYS A 165 8.81 -17.41 -1.85
N ASP A 166 8.57 -18.45 -1.07
CA ASP A 166 9.31 -18.75 0.16
C ASP A 166 9.37 -20.27 0.39
N PRO A 167 10.57 -20.90 0.46
CA PRO A 167 11.90 -20.29 0.31
C PRO A 167 12.20 -19.87 -1.15
N LEU A 168 13.16 -18.96 -1.34
CA LEU A 168 13.55 -18.46 -2.68
C LEU A 168 14.03 -19.58 -3.61
N ALA A 169 14.66 -20.61 -3.06
CA ALA A 169 15.09 -21.80 -3.78
C ALA A 169 14.95 -23.04 -2.90
N TYR A 170 14.64 -24.17 -3.53
CA TYR A 170 14.73 -25.48 -2.89
C TYR A 170 16.13 -26.05 -3.15
N GLY A 171 16.86 -26.40 -2.09
CA GLY A 171 18.24 -26.87 -2.20
C GLY A 171 19.25 -25.75 -2.52
N ARG A 172 20.40 -26.13 -3.09
CA ARG A 172 21.47 -25.21 -3.46
C ARG A 172 21.40 -24.87 -4.95
N THR A 173 21.59 -23.60 -5.29
CA THR A 173 21.74 -23.11 -6.67
C THR A 173 22.96 -22.20 -6.75
N PRO A 174 23.47 -21.85 -7.96
CA PRO A 174 24.55 -20.88 -8.07
C PRO A 174 24.26 -19.52 -7.40
N ALA A 175 22.99 -19.07 -7.45
CA ALA A 175 22.55 -17.85 -6.77
C ALA A 175 22.27 -18.04 -5.26
N HIS A 176 22.00 -19.28 -4.83
CA HIS A 176 21.75 -19.66 -3.45
C HIS A 176 22.63 -20.86 -3.07
N PRO A 177 23.94 -20.64 -2.83
CA PRO A 177 24.88 -21.73 -2.56
C PRO A 177 24.61 -22.43 -1.21
N LEU A 178 23.85 -21.79 -0.33
CA LEU A 178 23.31 -22.36 0.90
C LEU A 178 21.80 -22.58 0.74
N PRO A 179 21.21 -23.58 1.44
CA PRO A 179 19.76 -23.75 1.46
C PRO A 179 19.07 -22.44 1.83
N ALA A 180 18.18 -21.97 0.96
CA ALA A 180 17.49 -20.71 1.20
C ALA A 180 16.59 -20.84 2.45
N PRO A 181 16.67 -19.90 3.40
CA PRO A 181 15.85 -19.95 4.59
C PRO A 181 14.38 -19.71 4.25
N ILE A 182 13.49 -20.24 5.09
CA ILE A 182 12.08 -19.84 5.09
C ILE A 182 11.99 -18.53 5.86
N LEU A 183 11.59 -17.46 5.17
CA LEU A 183 11.52 -16.11 5.73
C LEU A 183 10.25 -15.89 6.57
N GLY A 184 9.15 -16.55 6.21
CA GLY A 184 7.88 -16.49 6.94
C GLY A 184 7.39 -15.05 7.12
N HIS A 185 7.37 -14.57 8.36
CA HIS A 185 6.87 -13.23 8.70
C HIS A 185 7.90 -12.09 8.52
N SER A 186 9.12 -12.40 8.07
CA SER A 186 10.27 -11.48 8.07
C SER A 186 10.66 -11.05 6.65
N ASP A 187 11.52 -10.03 6.56
CA ASP A 187 12.26 -9.61 5.36
C ASP A 187 11.43 -9.34 4.09
N TYR A 188 10.16 -8.98 4.24
CA TYR A 188 9.31 -8.55 3.13
C TYR A 188 9.91 -7.40 2.32
N ARG A 189 10.59 -6.44 2.98
CA ARG A 189 11.17 -5.27 2.30
C ARG A 189 12.40 -5.60 1.44
N ALA A 190 13.04 -6.73 1.71
CA ALA A 190 14.18 -7.21 0.92
C ALA A 190 13.71 -7.95 -0.35
N ASP A 191 12.44 -8.34 -0.41
CA ASP A 191 11.87 -8.98 -1.59
C ASP A 191 11.72 -7.93 -2.72
N PRO A 192 12.19 -8.20 -3.95
CA PRO A 192 12.05 -7.28 -5.08
C PRO A 192 10.60 -6.83 -5.32
N ALA A 193 9.63 -7.71 -5.04
CA ALA A 193 8.21 -7.40 -5.15
C ALA A 193 7.80 -6.19 -4.29
N PHE A 194 8.46 -5.96 -3.15
CA PHE A 194 8.19 -4.79 -2.31
C PHE A 194 8.56 -3.49 -3.00
N ALA A 195 9.74 -3.45 -3.62
CA ALA A 195 10.19 -2.28 -4.36
C ALA A 195 9.32 -2.02 -5.60
N GLU A 196 8.94 -3.08 -6.31
CA GLU A 196 8.04 -3.02 -7.48
C GLU A 196 6.67 -2.44 -7.11
N GLU A 197 5.98 -3.01 -6.12
CA GLU A 197 4.66 -2.52 -5.71
C GLU A 197 4.74 -1.11 -5.16
N ARG A 198 5.76 -0.79 -4.35
CA ARG A 198 5.97 0.59 -3.86
C ARG A 198 6.15 1.57 -5.02
N ALA A 199 6.94 1.23 -6.02
CA ALA A 199 7.16 2.08 -7.19
C ALA A 199 5.89 2.28 -7.99
N ARG A 200 5.08 1.22 -8.17
CA ARG A 200 3.76 1.30 -8.83
C ARG A 200 2.81 2.25 -8.09
N LEU A 201 2.70 2.11 -6.77
CA LEU A 201 1.85 3.00 -5.95
C LEU A 201 2.32 4.45 -6.04
N LEU A 202 3.63 4.70 -5.97
CA LEU A 202 4.17 6.05 -6.13
C LEU A 202 3.92 6.63 -7.53
N ALA A 203 4.02 5.81 -8.58
CA ALA A 203 3.75 6.24 -9.95
C ALA A 203 2.28 6.62 -10.14
N ARG A 204 1.35 5.82 -9.59
CA ARG A 204 -0.10 6.11 -9.61
C ARG A 204 -0.44 7.43 -8.93
N LEU A 205 0.24 7.74 -7.83
CA LEU A 205 -0.02 8.95 -7.05
C LEU A 205 0.59 10.22 -7.68
N ARG A 206 1.33 10.14 -8.77
CA ARG A 206 1.84 11.33 -9.45
C ARG A 206 0.66 12.10 -10.05
N PRO A 207 0.60 13.44 -9.89
CA PRO A 207 -0.37 14.24 -10.62
C PRO A 207 -0.16 14.04 -12.12
N ASP A 208 -1.25 13.90 -12.88
CA ASP A 208 -1.20 14.07 -14.33
C ASP A 208 -0.68 15.48 -14.59
N LEU A 209 0.59 15.59 -15.00
CA LEU A 209 1.10 16.83 -15.56
C LEU A 209 0.34 17.03 -16.88
N PRO A 210 -0.37 18.15 -17.08
CA PRO A 210 -1.02 18.39 -18.35
C PRO A 210 0.03 18.33 -19.46
N ALA A 211 -0.22 17.49 -20.46
CA ALA A 211 0.64 17.36 -21.63
C ALA A 211 0.86 18.76 -22.25
N PRO A 212 2.08 19.10 -22.69
CA PRO A 212 2.32 20.36 -23.39
C PRO A 212 1.35 20.48 -24.56
N ARG A 213 0.56 21.55 -24.58
CA ARG A 213 -0.33 21.88 -25.69
C ARG A 213 0.56 22.01 -26.94
N PRO A 214 0.29 21.30 -28.04
CA PRO A 214 1.06 21.51 -29.27
C PRO A 214 0.99 22.99 -29.62
N ALA A 215 2.15 23.61 -29.82
CA ALA A 215 2.25 25.00 -30.26
C ALA A 215 1.55 25.10 -31.61
N THR A 216 0.34 25.65 -31.61
CA THR A 216 -0.26 26.20 -32.82
C THR A 216 0.66 27.31 -33.29
N GLY A 217 1.28 27.11 -34.45
CA GLY A 217 2.21 28.04 -35.05
C GLY A 217 1.64 29.45 -35.08
N GLU A 218 2.38 30.38 -34.49
CA GLU A 218 2.11 31.80 -34.62
C GLU A 218 2.34 32.21 -36.08
N GLU A 219 1.26 32.72 -36.68
CA GLU A 219 1.28 33.62 -37.81
C GLU A 219 2.30 34.75 -37.55
N ALA A 220 3.33 34.83 -38.37
CA ALA A 220 4.20 35.99 -38.45
C ALA A 220 3.73 36.84 -39.63
N ASP A 221 2.78 37.73 -39.36
CA ASP A 221 2.58 38.95 -40.13
C ASP A 221 3.36 40.08 -39.43
N ALA A 222 4.31 40.67 -40.15
CA ALA A 222 4.92 41.96 -39.82
C ALA A 222 5.28 42.71 -41.11
N ASP A 223 4.30 43.51 -41.48
CA ASP A 223 4.23 44.72 -42.30
C ASP A 223 5.50 45.60 -42.50
N GLY A 224 5.62 46.15 -43.72
CA GLY A 224 5.81 47.59 -43.93
C GLY A 224 7.21 48.18 -44.24
N SER A 225 7.48 48.55 -45.50
CA SER A 225 7.57 49.95 -45.98
C SER A 225 8.43 50.19 -47.24
N ASP A 226 7.75 50.78 -48.23
CA ASP A 226 8.09 51.91 -49.12
C ASP A 226 9.20 51.92 -50.21
N ALA A 227 8.73 52.47 -51.35
CA ALA A 227 9.40 53.36 -52.31
C ALA A 227 9.85 52.83 -53.70
N GLN A 228 8.92 52.96 -54.65
CA GLN A 228 9.02 53.80 -55.88
C GLN A 228 10.12 53.53 -56.93
N GLY A 229 9.71 53.13 -58.15
CA GLY A 229 10.61 53.14 -59.32
C GLY A 229 10.07 52.49 -60.62
N SER A 230 9.26 53.25 -61.37
CA SER A 230 9.15 53.31 -62.84
C SER A 230 9.67 52.17 -63.77
N ALA A 231 8.73 51.68 -64.60
CA ALA A 231 8.81 51.38 -66.05
C ALA A 231 9.87 50.42 -66.65
N GLY A 232 9.39 49.49 -67.49
CA GLY A 232 10.07 49.18 -68.77
C GLY A 232 10.24 47.71 -69.17
N ARG A 233 9.36 47.26 -70.07
CA ARG A 233 9.61 46.41 -71.26
C ARG A 233 10.19 44.98 -71.17
N SER A 234 9.38 44.08 -71.76
CA SER A 234 9.70 42.91 -72.58
C SER A 234 11.00 42.99 -73.42
N SER A 235 11.75 41.87 -73.47
CA SER A 235 12.22 41.12 -74.67
C SER A 235 13.57 40.44 -74.39
N GLY A 236 13.73 39.14 -74.69
CA GLY A 236 15.02 38.45 -74.78
C GLY A 236 15.03 37.05 -74.19
#